data_AF-A0A7W0YV27-F1
#
_entry.id   AF-A0A7W0YV27-F1
#
_cell.length_a   1.000
_cell.length_b   1.000
_cell.length_c   1.000
_cell.angle_alpha   90.00
_cell.angle_beta   90.00
_cell.angle_gamma   90.00
#
_symmetry.space_group_name_H-M   'P 1'
#
loop_
_entity.id
_entity.type
_entity.pdbx_description
1 polymer ?
#
loop_
_entity_poly.entity_id
_entity_poly.type
_entity_poly.pdbx_seq_one_letter_code
_entity_poly.pdbx_strand_id
1 'polypeptide(L)' 'MSPMTNPDAQVEGQVGAPIAGDPLIGDLRRAGLLPLLVLHYIAAEPCYGNQLIERIATLTQGALAVNPNTMYPLLRSL' A
#
# COMPACT_ATOMS: atom_id res chain seq x y z
N MET A 1 29.31 15.24 40.25
CA MET A 1 27.95 14.84 39.82
C MET A 1 27.81 15.22 38.35
N SER A 2 28.04 14.29 37.44
CA SER A 2 27.94 14.52 35.99
C SER A 2 26.48 14.37 35.53
N PRO A 3 25.92 15.27 34.73
CA PRO A 3 24.67 15.01 34.03
C PRO A 3 24.93 14.17 32.76
N MET A 4 24.34 12.98 32.78
CA MET A 4 23.64 12.26 31.70
C MET A 4 24.13 12.45 30.25
N THR A 5 24.68 11.37 29.68
CA THR A 5 24.73 11.13 28.24
C THR A 5 23.32 10.81 27.73
N ASN A 6 22.82 11.51 26.71
CA ASN A 6 22.10 10.90 25.58
C ASN A 6 21.77 11.94 24.48
N PRO A 7 22.60 12.09 23.44
CA PRO A 7 22.15 12.56 22.13
C PRO A 7 21.96 11.35 21.19
N ASP A 8 21.08 11.48 20.19
CA ASP A 8 20.70 10.47 19.18
C ASP A 8 19.64 9.46 19.67
N ALA A 9 18.37 9.83 19.84
CA ALA A 9 17.46 10.25 18.77
C ALA A 9 17.49 9.33 17.52
N GLN A 10 17.55 8.02 17.70
CA GLN A 10 17.07 7.07 16.68
C GLN A 10 15.53 7.11 16.63
N VAL A 11 15.00 8.05 15.86
CA VAL A 11 13.65 7.94 15.28
C VAL A 11 13.74 7.01 14.07
N GLU A 12 13.93 5.71 14.33
CA GLU A 12 13.68 4.70 13.31
C GLU A 12 12.18 4.70 13.03
N GLY A 13 11.82 5.22 11.85
CA GLY A 13 10.46 5.16 11.33
C GLY A 13 9.98 3.72 11.38
N GLN A 14 9.09 3.43 12.32
CA GLN A 14 8.30 2.21 12.36
C GLN A 14 7.43 2.19 11.12
N VAL A 15 7.97 1.66 10.02
CA VAL A 15 7.18 1.08 8.95
C VAL A 15 6.44 -0.07 9.63
N GLY A 16 5.18 0.18 9.97
CA GLY A 16 4.34 -0.73 10.74
C GLY A 16 4.47 -2.14 10.19
N ALA A 17 4.78 -3.09 11.09
CA ALA A 17 4.77 -4.49 10.75
C ALA A 17 3.45 -4.83 10.02
N PRO A 18 3.47 -5.68 8.99
CA PRO A 18 2.26 -6.03 8.26
C PRO A 18 1.25 -6.57 9.26
N ILE A 19 0.20 -5.77 9.51
CA ILE A 19 -0.94 -6.17 10.32
C ILE A 19 -1.44 -7.45 9.66
N ALA A 20 -1.49 -8.56 10.42
CA ALA A 20 -2.01 -9.82 9.93
C ALA A 20 -3.33 -9.55 9.20
N GLY A 21 -3.30 -9.73 7.87
CA GLY A 21 -4.29 -9.15 6.97
C GLY A 21 -5.70 -9.58 7.35
N ASP A 22 -6.61 -8.61 7.37
CA ASP A 22 -8.03 -8.86 7.59
C ASP A 22 -8.50 -9.97 6.60
N PRO A 23 -9.06 -11.10 7.09
CA PRO A 23 -9.49 -12.20 6.24
C PRO A 23 -10.47 -11.75 5.14
N LEU A 24 -11.29 -10.73 5.42
CA LEU A 24 -12.20 -10.14 4.46
C LEU A 24 -11.43 -9.50 3.29
N ILE A 25 -10.32 -8.79 3.56
CA ILE A 25 -9.47 -8.20 2.52
C ILE A 25 -8.81 -9.30 1.69
N GLY A 26 -8.41 -10.41 2.32
CA GLY A 26 -7.88 -11.58 1.63
C GLY A 26 -8.90 -12.17 0.63
N ASP A 27 -10.15 -12.30 1.05
CA ASP A 27 -11.24 -12.80 0.22
C ASP A 27 -11.59 -11.82 -0.92
N LEU A 28 -11.69 -10.52 -0.63
CA LEU A 28 -11.93 -9.48 -1.63
C LEU A 28 -10.80 -9.41 -2.67
N ARG A 29 -9.54 -9.58 -2.25
CA ARG A 29 -8.41 -9.65 -3.16
C ARG A 29 -8.55 -10.83 -4.13
N ARG A 30 -8.94 -12.02 -3.64
CA ARG A 30 -9.21 -13.19 -4.51
C ARG A 30 -10.43 -12.98 -5.41
N ALA A 31 -11.40 -12.19 -4.98
CA ALA A 31 -12.57 -11.83 -5.76
C ALA A 31 -12.30 -10.74 -6.84
N GLY A 32 -11.08 -10.21 -6.94
CA GLY A 32 -10.72 -9.24 -7.97
C GLY A 32 -10.90 -7.78 -7.56
N LEU A 33 -10.83 -7.46 -6.26
CA LEU A 33 -10.89 -6.07 -5.75
C LEU A 33 -9.85 -5.15 -6.42
N LEU A 34 -8.63 -5.64 -6.65
CA LEU A 34 -7.54 -4.83 -7.19
C LEU A 34 -7.87 -4.25 -8.60
N PRO A 35 -8.25 -5.07 -9.60
CA PRO A 35 -8.72 -4.56 -10.90
C PRO A 35 -9.83 -3.50 -10.78
N LEU A 36 -10.81 -3.69 -9.89
CA LEU A 36 -11.91 -2.74 -9.71
C LEU A 36 -11.43 -1.39 -9.16
N LEU A 37 -10.53 -1.40 -8.17
CA LEU A 37 -9.93 -0.18 -7.65
C LEU A 37 -9.12 0.55 -8.73
N VAL A 38 -8.36 -0.19 -9.54
CA VAL A 38 -7.62 0.38 -10.67
C VAL A 38 -8.55 1.06 -11.67
N LEU A 39 -9.63 0.38 -12.09
CA LEU A 39 -10.62 0.95 -13.01
C LEU A 39 -11.32 2.18 -12.41
N HIS A 40 -11.66 2.14 -11.12
CA HIS A 40 -12.26 3.27 -10.41
C HIS A 40 -11.37 4.52 -10.46
N TYR A 41 -10.07 4.37 -10.17
CA TYR A 41 -9.15 5.51 -10.20
C TYR A 41 -8.89 6.04 -11.61
N ILE A 42 -8.68 5.16 -12.58
CA ILE A 42 -8.41 5.58 -13.98
C ILE A 42 -9.66 6.22 -14.60
N ALA A 43 -10.86 5.79 -14.21
CA ALA A 43 -12.11 6.41 -14.66
C ALA A 43 -12.27 7.85 -14.14
N ALA A 44 -11.66 8.19 -13.01
CA ALA A 44 -11.69 9.53 -12.46
C ALA A 44 -10.64 10.45 -13.12
N GLU A 45 -9.39 9.97 -13.28
CA GLU A 45 -8.29 10.75 -13.84
C GLU A 45 -7.17 9.84 -14.38
N PRO A 46 -6.45 10.22 -15.46
CA PRO A 46 -5.24 9.52 -15.88
C PRO A 46 -4.19 9.44 -14.76
N CYS A 47 -3.86 8.24 -14.31
CA CYS A 47 -2.93 7.98 -13.22
C CYS A 47 -1.76 7.12 -13.68
N TYR A 48 -0.56 7.37 -13.15
CA TYR A 48 0.59 6.48 -13.34
C TYR A 48 0.49 5.26 -12.39
N GLY A 49 1.08 4.13 -12.79
CA GLY A 49 1.00 2.89 -12.00
C GLY A 49 1.60 2.99 -10.60
N ASN A 50 2.65 3.79 -10.41
CA ASN A 50 3.21 4.11 -9.09
C ASN A 50 2.21 4.88 -8.22
N GLN A 51 1.51 5.87 -8.77
CA GLN A 51 0.47 6.61 -8.05
C GLN A 51 -0.69 5.71 -7.66
N LEU A 52 -1.09 4.76 -8.52
CA LEU A 52 -2.12 3.76 -8.20
C LEU A 52 -1.71 2.89 -7.01
N ILE A 53 -0.44 2.46 -6.98
CA ILE A 53 0.10 1.67 -5.86
C ILE A 53 -0.02 2.44 -4.54
N GLU A 54 0.42 3.70 -4.51
CA GLU A 54 0.35 4.53 -3.31
C GLU A 54 -1.10 4.79 -2.89
N ARG A 55 -1.96 5.21 -3.83
CA ARG A 55 -3.37 5.52 -3.53
C ARG A 55 -4.13 4.30 -3.00
N ILE A 56 -3.91 3.12 -3.58
CA ILE A 56 -4.54 1.88 -3.13
C ILE A 56 -4.03 1.47 -1.74
N ALA A 57 -2.73 1.59 -1.49
CA ALA A 57 -2.16 1.31 -0.18
C ALA A 57 -2.70 2.28 0.88
N THR A 58 -2.82 3.57 0.57
CA THR A 58 -3.40 4.57 1.46
C THR A 58 -4.90 4.32 1.70
N LEU A 59 -5.68 4.05 0.66
CA LEU A 59 -7.11 3.78 0.77
C LEU A 59 -7.38 2.57 1.69
N THR A 60 -6.56 1.53 1.55
CA THR A 60 -6.72 0.29 2.30
C THR A 60 -5.94 0.26 3.61
N GLN A 61 -5.31 1.37 4.00
CA GLN A 61 -4.47 1.47 5.21
C GLN A 61 -3.42 0.35 5.29
N GLY A 62 -2.83 0.00 4.14
CA GLY A 62 -1.82 -1.05 4.01
C GLY A 62 -2.37 -2.48 3.95
N ALA A 63 -3.69 -2.68 4.09
CA ALA A 63 -4.29 -4.02 4.02
C ALA A 63 -4.15 -4.64 2.62
N LEU A 64 -4.14 -3.81 1.56
CA LEU A 64 -3.86 -4.23 0.19
C LEU A 64 -2.52 -3.66 -0.29
N ALA A 65 -1.45 -4.42 -0.09
CA ALA A 65 -0.15 -4.10 -0.65
C ALA A 65 -0.07 -4.55 -2.13
N VAL A 66 0.16 -3.59 -3.03
CA VAL A 66 0.33 -3.85 -4.46
C VAL A 66 1.77 -3.53 -4.86
N ASN A 67 2.41 -4.45 -5.58
CA ASN A 67 3.78 -4.28 -6.07
C ASN A 67 3.76 -4.00 -7.59
N PRO A 68 4.66 -3.17 -8.13
CA PRO A 68 4.82 -2.96 -9.58
C PRO A 68 4.83 -4.26 -10.43
N ASN A 69 5.45 -5.34 -9.95
CA ASN A 69 5.46 -6.63 -10.66
C ASN A 69 4.07 -7.26 -10.84
N THR A 70 3.11 -6.89 -9.99
CA THR A 70 1.70 -7.30 -10.11
C THR A 70 0.84 -6.24 -10.77
N MET A 71 1.15 -4.96 -10.54
CA MET A 71 0.38 -3.84 -11.06
C MET A 71 0.53 -3.70 -12.58
N TYR A 72 1.76 -3.74 -13.12
CA TYR A 72 1.97 -3.48 -14.54
C TYR A 72 1.42 -4.56 -15.46
N PRO A 73 1.55 -5.86 -15.15
CA PRO A 73 0.86 -6.90 -15.93
C PRO A 73 -0.66 -6.75 -15.87
N LEU A 74 -1.21 -6.38 -14.70
CA LEU A 74 -2.65 -6.10 -14.57
C LEU A 74 -3.06 -4.95 -15.49
N LEU A 75 -2.37 -3.82 -15.44
CA LEU A 75 -2.64 -2.67 -16.30
C LEU A 75 -2.51 -2.99 -17.79
N ARG A 76 -1.65 -3.94 -18.16
CA ARG A 76 -1.50 -4.42 -19.54
C ARG A 76 -2.63 -5.32 -20.00
N SER A 77 -3.35 -5.94 -19.07
CA SER A 77 -4.45 -6.88 -19.33
C SER A 77 -5.84 -6.24 -19.34
N LEU A 78 -5.95 -5.01 -18.81
CA LEU A 78 -7.14 -4.17 -18.87
C LEU A 78 -7.18 -3.43 -20.23
#